data_AF-A0A2U1ZTX0-F1
#
_entry.id   AF-A0A2U1ZTX0-F1
#
_cell.length_a   1.000
_cell.length_b   1.000
_cell.length_c   1.000
_cell.angle_alpha   90.00
_cell.angle_beta   90.00
_cell.angle_gamma   90.00
#
_symmetry.space_group_name_H-M   'P 1'
#
loop_
_entity.id
_entity.type
_entity.pdbx_description
1 polymer ?
#
loop_
_entity_poly.entity_id
_entity_poly.type
_entity_poly.pdbx_seq_one_letter_code
_entity_poly.pdbx_strand_id
1 'polypeptide(L)'
;MAGSSWTQSRVLGFDTETTGVDVTSDRIVTAALVMREGLGGLSRVRTWIIDPGVEIPEAASEIHGITTAYAREHGRPPAEVLEEVAQALAGAMADGVPVVAFNASYDLTILEYELARHGLPTLTDRLGRAPGPAIDPLVLDRALDRYRPGKRRLGNLAEYYGVVATGELHAADVDVDATLDVLRALVGRFPELAEVPLSAMHERQIRAHHMWARGFNAWLVQNGYDRPPADGSWPLQGDYALGEEIIADIVARARAAAAAQRVDHPVPVASAAVAHAG
;
A
#
# COMPACT_ATOMS: atom_id res chain seq x y z
N MET A 1 -4.26 14.03 27.35
CA MET A 1 -4.94 14.18 26.05
C MET A 1 -4.45 13.05 25.18
N ALA A 2 -5.25 11.99 24.96
CA ALA A 2 -4.89 11.01 23.94
C ALA A 2 -4.82 11.75 22.60
N GLY A 3 -3.70 11.66 21.89
CA GLY A 3 -3.58 12.25 20.57
C GLY A 3 -4.67 11.69 19.65
N SER A 4 -5.16 12.51 18.72
CA SER A 4 -6.09 12.05 17.68
C SER A 4 -5.47 10.84 16.96
N SER A 5 -6.23 9.76 16.83
CA SER A 5 -5.81 8.60 16.04
C SER A 5 -5.60 9.02 14.58
N TRP A 6 -4.64 8.40 13.89
CA TRP A 6 -4.38 8.67 12.48
C TRP A 6 -5.62 8.45 11.59
N THR A 7 -6.56 7.61 12.05
CA THR A 7 -7.83 7.35 11.36
C THR A 7 -8.80 8.54 11.36
N GLN A 8 -8.60 9.48 12.28
CA GLN A 8 -9.38 10.72 12.44
C GLN A 8 -8.65 11.96 11.89
N SER A 9 -7.39 11.80 11.50
CA SER A 9 -6.55 12.85 10.92
C SER A 9 -6.50 12.74 9.40
N ARG A 10 -5.86 13.71 8.74
CA ARG A 10 -5.66 13.70 7.29
C ARG A 10 -5.05 12.39 6.82
N VAL A 11 -5.55 11.88 5.69
CA VAL A 11 -5.00 10.74 4.95
C VAL A 11 -4.94 11.09 3.47
N LEU A 12 -3.89 10.65 2.77
CA LEU A 12 -3.71 10.92 1.35
C LEU A 12 -3.71 9.61 0.57
N GLY A 13 -4.77 9.32 -0.16
CA GLY A 13 -4.81 8.22 -1.10
C GLY A 13 -3.99 8.49 -2.35
N PHE A 14 -3.37 7.45 -2.92
CA PHE A 14 -2.53 7.51 -4.13
C PHE A 14 -2.71 6.24 -4.97
N ASP A 15 -2.79 6.43 -6.28
CA ASP A 15 -2.86 5.36 -7.29
C ASP A 15 -2.35 5.87 -8.64
N THR A 16 -1.86 4.95 -9.47
CA THR A 16 -1.39 5.21 -10.83
C THR A 16 -1.95 4.22 -11.83
N GLU A 17 -2.34 4.73 -13.00
CA GLU A 17 -2.53 3.89 -14.19
C GLU A 17 -1.28 3.95 -15.06
N THR A 18 -0.90 2.83 -15.65
CA THR A 18 0.44 2.67 -16.25
C THR A 18 0.36 1.87 -17.55
N THR A 19 1.42 1.92 -18.36
CA THR A 19 1.48 1.16 -19.62
C THR A 19 1.60 -0.35 -19.44
N GLY A 20 1.79 -0.84 -18.22
CA GLY A 20 1.99 -2.26 -17.95
C GLY A 20 2.10 -2.58 -16.46
N VAL A 21 3.04 -3.45 -16.09
CA VAL A 21 3.25 -3.92 -14.70
C VAL A 21 4.72 -4.00 -14.29
N ASP A 22 5.64 -3.65 -15.19
CA ASP A 22 7.06 -3.60 -14.92
C ASP A 22 7.45 -2.20 -14.45
N VAL A 23 7.63 -2.05 -13.13
CA VAL A 23 8.00 -0.77 -12.50
C VAL A 23 9.31 -0.17 -13.04
N THR A 24 10.16 -0.96 -13.69
CA THR A 24 11.46 -0.48 -14.21
C THR A 24 11.36 0.11 -15.61
N SER A 25 10.39 -0.32 -16.41
CA SER A 25 10.33 -0.04 -17.85
C SER A 25 9.02 0.54 -18.35
N ASP A 26 7.90 0.29 -17.66
CA ASP A 26 6.61 0.90 -17.96
C ASP A 26 6.56 2.39 -17.56
N ARG A 27 5.55 3.10 -18.06
CA ARG A 27 5.34 4.54 -17.86
C ARG A 27 4.05 4.80 -17.11
N ILE A 28 4.04 5.88 -16.33
CA ILE A 28 2.82 6.38 -15.69
C ILE A 28 1.98 7.12 -16.75
N VAL A 29 0.71 6.75 -16.86
CA VAL A 29 -0.30 7.33 -17.76
C VAL A 29 -1.22 8.27 -17.01
N THR A 30 -1.66 7.88 -15.81
CA THR A 30 -2.41 8.77 -14.92
C THR A 30 -1.90 8.64 -13.49
N ALA A 31 -2.15 9.68 -12.70
CA ALA A 31 -1.98 9.64 -11.26
C ALA A 31 -3.21 10.27 -10.59
N ALA A 32 -3.59 9.74 -9.43
CA ALA A 32 -4.63 10.32 -8.60
C ALA A 32 -4.14 10.51 -7.16
N LEU A 33 -4.49 11.66 -6.58
CA LEU A 33 -4.35 11.93 -5.16
C LEU A 33 -5.72 12.28 -4.59
N VAL A 34 -6.10 11.61 -3.50
CA VAL A 34 -7.35 11.87 -2.79
C VAL A 34 -7.08 12.16 -1.33
N MET A 35 -7.26 13.41 -0.92
CA MET A 35 -7.13 13.82 0.48
C MET A 35 -8.48 13.69 1.20
N ARG A 36 -8.48 13.09 2.39
CA ARG A 36 -9.63 13.10 3.30
C ARG A 36 -9.23 13.60 4.69
N GLU A 37 -10.10 14.38 5.32
CA GLU A 37 -9.98 14.75 6.74
C GLU A 37 -10.55 13.60 7.59
N GLY A 38 -9.70 12.63 7.93
CA GLY A 38 -10.11 11.34 8.51
C GLY A 38 -10.60 10.35 7.45
N LEU A 39 -10.57 9.04 7.76
CA LEU A 39 -10.97 7.99 6.81
C LEU A 39 -12.43 8.11 6.35
N GLY A 40 -13.30 8.69 7.19
CA GLY A 40 -14.71 8.96 6.87
C GLY A 40 -14.99 10.38 6.35
N GLY A 41 -13.95 11.19 6.11
CA GLY A 41 -14.08 12.55 5.60
C GLY A 41 -14.43 12.60 4.12
N LEU A 42 -14.85 13.77 3.64
CA LEU A 42 -15.10 14.01 2.21
C LEU A 42 -13.80 14.02 1.41
N SER A 43 -13.85 13.40 0.23
CA SER A 43 -12.73 13.34 -0.71
C SER A 43 -12.47 14.67 -1.40
N ARG A 44 -11.20 15.08 -1.42
CA ARG A 44 -10.67 16.14 -2.29
C ARG A 44 -9.73 15.48 -3.30
N VAL A 45 -10.17 15.44 -4.55
CA VAL A 45 -9.52 14.70 -5.63
C VAL A 45 -8.64 15.65 -6.44
N ARG A 46 -7.44 15.19 -6.79
CA ARG A 46 -6.60 15.78 -7.83
C ARG A 46 -6.10 14.65 -8.73
N THR A 47 -6.33 14.79 -10.02
CA THR A 47 -5.93 13.81 -11.03
C THR A 47 -5.06 14.47 -12.09
N TRP A 48 -4.23 13.65 -12.73
CA TRP A 48 -3.40 14.04 -13.84
C TRP A 48 -3.47 12.99 -14.94
N ILE A 49 -3.43 13.45 -16.18
CA ILE A 49 -3.13 12.62 -17.35
C ILE A 49 -1.75 13.03 -17.84
N ILE A 50 -0.93 12.03 -18.15
CA ILE A 50 0.44 12.18 -18.61
C ILE A 50 0.50 11.67 -20.05
N ASP A 51 1.19 12.38 -20.94
CA ASP A 51 1.65 11.78 -22.20
C ASP A 51 2.91 10.97 -21.87
N PRO A 52 2.86 9.62 -21.86
CA PRO A 52 3.99 8.82 -21.43
C PRO A 52 5.15 8.82 -22.45
N GLY A 53 4.97 9.45 -23.62
CA GLY A 53 5.98 9.51 -24.68
C GLY A 53 6.22 8.18 -25.39
N VAL A 54 5.45 7.15 -25.05
CA VAL A 54 5.48 5.80 -25.65
C VAL A 54 4.07 5.37 -26.04
N GLU A 55 3.93 4.31 -26.82
CA GLU A 55 2.62 3.71 -27.06
C GLU A 55 2.09 3.04 -25.80
N ILE A 56 0.81 3.30 -25.48
CA ILE A 56 0.09 2.62 -24.42
C ILE A 56 -0.45 1.31 -25.01
N PRO A 57 -0.07 0.13 -24.48
CA PRO A 57 -0.59 -1.14 -24.97
C PRO A 57 -2.12 -1.21 -24.91
N GLU A 58 -2.73 -1.88 -25.89
CA GLU A 58 -4.19 -2.04 -25.96
C GLU A 58 -4.75 -2.70 -24.68
N ALA A 59 -4.07 -3.74 -24.17
CA ALA A 59 -4.47 -4.40 -22.94
C ALA A 59 -4.46 -3.49 -21.70
N ALA A 60 -3.57 -2.49 -21.64
CA ALA A 60 -3.58 -1.48 -20.58
C ALA A 60 -4.73 -0.49 -20.80
N SER A 61 -4.90 -0.02 -22.05
CA SER A 61 -6.00 0.87 -22.45
C SER A 61 -7.38 0.27 -22.18
N GLU A 62 -7.55 -1.04 -22.37
CA GLU A 62 -8.80 -1.77 -22.08
C GLU A 62 -9.11 -1.82 -20.58
N ILE A 63 -8.08 -1.78 -19.73
CA ILE A 63 -8.24 -1.77 -18.27
C ILE A 63 -8.64 -0.37 -17.82
N HIS A 64 -7.80 0.64 -18.11
CA HIS A 64 -7.93 1.97 -17.52
C HIS A 64 -8.57 3.03 -18.44
N GLY A 65 -8.98 2.65 -19.65
CA GLY A 65 -9.74 3.49 -20.58
C GLY A 65 -8.95 4.61 -21.29
N ILE A 66 -7.63 4.70 -21.12
CA ILE A 66 -6.80 5.77 -21.70
C ILE A 66 -6.00 5.22 -22.88
N THR A 67 -6.34 5.68 -24.09
CA THR A 67 -5.59 5.31 -25.30
C THR A 67 -4.36 6.20 -25.49
N THR A 68 -3.38 5.74 -26.30
CA THR A 68 -2.23 6.59 -26.68
C THR A 68 -2.68 7.93 -27.28
N ALA A 69 -3.67 7.91 -28.16
CA ALA A 69 -4.17 9.12 -28.81
C ALA A 69 -4.72 10.12 -27.78
N TYR A 70 -5.50 9.62 -26.82
CA TYR A 70 -6.07 10.45 -25.76
C TYR A 70 -4.98 11.03 -24.85
N ALA A 71 -4.01 10.21 -24.43
CA ALA A 71 -2.89 10.64 -23.59
C ALA A 71 -2.02 11.70 -24.29
N ARG A 72 -1.77 11.57 -25.59
CA ARG A 72 -1.01 12.58 -26.36
C ARG A 72 -1.77 13.90 -26.54
N GLU A 73 -3.09 13.83 -26.67
CA GLU A 73 -3.92 15.03 -26.87
C GLU A 73 -4.18 15.79 -25.56
N HIS A 74 -4.41 15.07 -24.46
CA HIS A 74 -4.87 15.64 -23.18
C HIS A 74 -3.82 15.57 -22.06
N GLY A 75 -2.78 14.76 -22.24
CA GLY A 75 -1.75 14.56 -21.25
C GLY A 75 -0.76 15.71 -21.17
N ARG A 76 -0.21 15.89 -19.98
CA ARG A 76 0.84 16.85 -19.70
C ARG A 76 2.22 16.19 -19.80
N PRO A 77 3.31 16.97 -19.97
CA PRO A 77 4.67 16.42 -19.95
C PRO A 77 4.96 15.66 -18.65
N PRO A 78 5.57 14.46 -18.70
CA PRO A 78 5.79 13.63 -17.51
C PRO A 78 6.52 14.37 -16.39
N ALA A 79 7.63 15.05 -16.69
CA ALA A 79 8.44 15.71 -15.68
C ALA A 79 7.66 16.75 -14.85
N GLU A 80 6.72 17.48 -15.46
CA GLU A 80 5.89 18.45 -14.73
C GLU A 80 4.92 17.76 -13.77
N VAL A 81 4.24 16.71 -14.24
CA VAL A 81 3.26 15.98 -13.43
C VAL A 81 3.95 15.23 -12.30
N LEU A 82 5.06 14.54 -12.61
CA LEU A 82 5.82 13.76 -11.64
C LEU A 82 6.37 14.65 -10.52
N GLU A 83 6.85 15.86 -10.83
CA GLU A 83 7.27 16.83 -9.81
C GLU A 83 6.10 17.22 -8.89
N GLU A 84 4.92 17.52 -9.45
CA GLU A 84 3.73 17.88 -8.66
C GLU A 84 3.26 16.74 -7.76
N VAL A 85 3.22 15.51 -8.28
CA VAL A 85 2.82 14.30 -7.53
C VAL A 85 3.84 14.00 -6.44
N ALA A 86 5.12 13.98 -6.76
CA ALA A 86 6.19 13.69 -5.80
C ALA A 86 6.26 14.76 -4.68
N GLN A 87 6.07 16.04 -5.02
CA GLN A 87 6.02 17.10 -4.03
C GLN A 87 4.84 16.94 -3.07
N ALA A 88 3.66 16.58 -3.58
CA ALA A 88 2.48 16.36 -2.75
C ALA A 88 2.64 15.15 -1.82
N LEU A 89 3.16 14.03 -2.34
CA LEU A 89 3.40 12.81 -1.55
C LEU A 89 4.48 13.02 -0.48
N ALA A 90 5.63 13.58 -0.87
CA ALA A 90 6.72 13.84 0.07
C ALA A 90 6.30 14.86 1.15
N GLY A 91 5.57 15.92 0.78
CA GLY A 91 5.03 16.89 1.73
C GLY A 91 4.07 16.25 2.73
N ALA A 92 3.13 15.43 2.27
CA ALA A 92 2.22 14.71 3.15
C ALA A 92 2.97 13.79 4.13
N MET A 93 3.91 13.00 3.62
CA MET A 93 4.72 12.09 4.43
C MET A 93 5.58 12.83 5.47
N ALA A 94 6.16 13.98 5.10
CA ALA A 94 6.95 14.83 6.01
C ALA A 94 6.07 15.44 7.12
N ASP A 95 4.83 15.80 6.81
CA ASP A 95 3.84 16.31 7.76
C ASP A 95 3.18 15.21 8.63
N GLY A 96 3.61 13.96 8.47
CA GLY A 96 3.05 12.81 9.19
C GLY A 96 1.68 12.36 8.71
N VAL A 97 1.24 12.82 7.53
CA VAL A 97 0.04 12.33 6.84
C VAL A 97 0.38 11.01 6.14
N PRO A 98 -0.32 9.89 6.45
CA PRO A 98 -0.04 8.63 5.80
C PRO A 98 -0.52 8.65 4.35
N VAL A 99 0.33 8.13 3.46
CA VAL A 99 -0.06 7.82 2.09
C VAL A 99 -0.71 6.44 2.04
N VAL A 100 -1.89 6.35 1.44
CA VAL A 100 -2.66 5.11 1.32
C VAL A 100 -2.69 4.67 -0.13
N ALA A 101 -2.23 3.46 -0.42
CA ALA A 101 -2.26 2.88 -1.76
C ALA A 101 -2.53 1.37 -1.68
N PHE A 102 -3.28 0.82 -2.62
CA PHE A 102 -3.58 -0.60 -2.66
C PHE A 102 -2.48 -1.34 -3.41
N ASN A 103 -1.72 -2.22 -2.76
CA ASN A 103 -0.46 -2.73 -3.31
C ASN A 103 0.58 -1.61 -3.50
N ALA A 104 0.78 -0.79 -2.46
CA ALA A 104 1.58 0.43 -2.46
C ALA A 104 3.01 0.26 -3.00
N SER A 105 3.57 -0.96 -2.93
CA SER A 105 4.86 -1.28 -3.52
C SER A 105 4.93 -1.05 -5.02
N TYR A 106 3.81 -1.16 -5.73
CA TYR A 106 3.75 -0.87 -7.16
C TYR A 106 3.86 0.63 -7.42
N ASP A 107 2.87 1.40 -6.98
CA ASP A 107 2.76 2.84 -7.30
C ASP A 107 3.95 3.65 -6.80
N LEU A 108 4.42 3.36 -5.58
CA LEU A 108 5.58 4.07 -5.02
C LEU A 108 6.87 3.73 -5.77
N THR A 109 7.03 2.47 -6.21
CA THR A 109 8.26 2.07 -6.90
C THR A 109 8.29 2.55 -8.34
N ILE A 110 7.19 2.44 -9.08
CA ILE A 110 7.15 2.96 -10.45
C ILE A 110 7.36 4.48 -10.44
N LEU A 111 6.84 5.19 -9.44
CA LEU A 111 7.12 6.61 -9.27
C LEU A 111 8.61 6.91 -9.02
N GLU A 112 9.32 6.11 -8.19
CA GLU A 112 10.77 6.26 -7.99
C GLU A 112 11.55 6.11 -9.30
N TYR A 113 11.27 5.05 -10.08
CA TYR A 113 11.90 4.82 -11.38
C TYR A 113 11.56 5.92 -12.39
N GLU A 114 10.32 6.38 -12.42
CA GLU A 114 9.89 7.40 -13.38
C GLU A 114 10.46 8.78 -13.03
N LEU A 115 10.56 9.13 -11.74
CA LEU A 115 11.27 10.34 -11.30
C LEU A 115 12.74 10.30 -11.74
N ALA A 116 13.44 9.19 -11.47
CA ALA A 116 14.83 9.02 -11.87
C ALA A 116 15.01 9.08 -13.39
N ARG A 117 14.11 8.48 -14.16
CA ARG A 117 14.11 8.51 -15.63
C ARG A 117 14.04 9.93 -16.17
N HIS A 118 13.31 10.82 -15.49
CA HIS A 118 13.18 12.23 -15.86
C HIS A 118 14.21 13.15 -15.18
N GLY A 119 15.20 12.58 -14.45
CA GLY A 119 16.23 13.36 -13.76
C GLY A 119 15.70 14.17 -12.58
N LEU A 120 14.58 13.78 -12.01
CA LEU A 120 13.94 14.42 -10.86
C LEU A 120 14.39 13.73 -9.56
N PRO A 121 14.50 14.46 -8.43
CA PRO A 121 14.72 13.85 -7.13
C PRO A 121 13.59 12.88 -6.80
N THR A 122 13.94 11.68 -6.37
CA THR A 122 12.95 10.66 -6.02
C THR A 122 12.25 10.97 -4.69
N LEU A 123 11.24 10.20 -4.27
CA LEU A 123 10.65 10.39 -2.94
C LEU A 123 11.69 10.10 -1.85
N THR A 124 12.52 9.08 -2.06
CA THR A 124 13.65 8.76 -1.18
C THR A 124 14.63 9.92 -1.04
N ASP A 125 15.01 10.56 -2.14
CA ASP A 125 15.89 11.74 -2.13
C ASP A 125 15.25 12.91 -1.37
N ARG A 126 13.96 13.19 -1.64
CA ARG A 126 13.20 14.30 -1.02
C ARG A 126 13.03 14.13 0.49
N LEU A 127 12.82 12.90 0.94
CA LEU A 127 12.59 12.58 2.34
C LEU A 127 13.89 12.29 3.11
N GLY A 128 14.99 11.99 2.41
CA GLY A 128 16.25 11.53 3.01
C GLY A 128 16.15 10.14 3.66
N ARG A 129 15.12 9.38 3.30
CA ARG A 129 14.80 8.02 3.82
C ARG A 129 13.78 7.36 2.89
N ALA A 130 13.58 6.06 3.05
CA ALA A 130 12.51 5.36 2.33
C ALA A 130 11.12 6.01 2.57
N PRO A 131 10.23 6.02 1.56
CA PRO A 131 8.91 6.65 1.64
C PRO A 131 8.07 6.09 2.78
N GLY A 132 7.44 6.99 3.53
CA GLY A 132 6.53 6.64 4.61
C GLY A 132 6.22 7.85 5.51
N PRO A 133 5.19 7.80 6.37
CA PRO A 133 4.35 6.64 6.63
C PRO A 133 3.42 6.31 5.47
N ALA A 134 3.24 5.01 5.23
CA ALA A 134 2.36 4.46 4.21
C ALA A 134 1.43 3.40 4.80
N ILE A 135 0.23 3.25 4.25
CA ILE A 135 -0.76 2.25 4.64
C ILE A 135 -1.29 1.55 3.40
N ASP A 136 -1.25 0.23 3.40
CA ASP A 136 -1.64 -0.63 2.31
C ASP A 136 -2.72 -1.62 2.80
N PRO A 137 -3.99 -1.40 2.41
CA PRO A 137 -5.09 -2.28 2.81
C PRO A 137 -4.89 -3.74 2.38
N LEU A 138 -4.16 -4.01 1.30
CA LEU A 138 -3.84 -5.37 0.87
C LEU A 138 -2.90 -6.07 1.85
N VAL A 139 -1.85 -5.38 2.30
CA VAL A 139 -0.90 -5.90 3.28
C VAL A 139 -1.59 -6.12 4.62
N LEU A 140 -2.42 -5.16 5.05
CA LEU A 140 -3.19 -5.28 6.30
C LEU A 140 -4.18 -6.45 6.25
N ASP A 141 -4.97 -6.59 5.19
CA ASP A 141 -5.93 -7.69 5.03
C ASP A 141 -5.24 -9.05 5.07
N ARG A 142 -4.12 -9.22 4.34
CA ARG A 142 -3.32 -10.45 4.37
C ARG A 142 -2.79 -10.78 5.77
N ALA A 143 -2.44 -9.76 6.55
CA ALA A 143 -1.88 -9.94 7.88
C ALA A 143 -2.96 -10.28 8.93
N LEU A 144 -4.12 -9.63 8.85
CA LEU A 144 -5.19 -9.71 9.85
C LEU A 144 -6.14 -10.88 9.59
N ASP A 145 -6.42 -11.18 8.32
CA ASP A 145 -7.27 -12.28 7.90
C ASP A 145 -6.51 -13.18 6.91
N ARG A 146 -5.46 -13.83 7.41
CA ARG A 146 -4.52 -14.63 6.59
C ARG A 146 -5.18 -15.77 5.82
N TYR A 147 -6.22 -16.40 6.40
CA TYR A 147 -6.80 -17.63 5.87
C TYR A 147 -8.17 -17.45 5.22
N ARG A 148 -8.73 -16.22 5.14
CA ARG A 148 -10.01 -16.04 4.45
C ARG A 148 -9.94 -16.49 2.98
N PRO A 149 -11.04 -17.07 2.46
CA PRO A 149 -11.16 -17.44 1.06
C PRO A 149 -11.25 -16.20 0.17
N GLY A 150 -11.10 -16.43 -1.15
CA GLY A 150 -11.32 -15.43 -2.17
C GLY A 150 -10.06 -14.68 -2.61
N LYS A 151 -10.18 -14.00 -3.75
CA LYS A 151 -9.13 -13.16 -4.32
C LYS A 151 -8.95 -11.88 -3.49
N ARG A 152 -7.78 -11.27 -3.63
CA ARG A 152 -7.40 -10.03 -2.93
C ARG A 152 -7.08 -8.88 -3.89
N ARG A 153 -7.85 -8.76 -4.98
CA ARG A 153 -7.85 -7.56 -5.82
C ARG A 153 -8.74 -6.50 -5.15
N LEU A 154 -8.55 -5.21 -5.47
CA LEU A 154 -9.31 -4.12 -4.86
C LEU A 154 -10.82 -4.34 -4.91
N GLY A 155 -11.38 -4.61 -6.10
CA GLY A 155 -12.81 -4.91 -6.25
C GLY A 155 -13.30 -6.10 -5.40
N ASN A 156 -12.48 -7.15 -5.22
CA ASN A 156 -12.83 -8.27 -4.35
C ASN A 156 -12.79 -7.91 -2.86
N LEU A 157 -11.88 -7.02 -2.44
CA LEU A 157 -11.86 -6.51 -1.07
C LEU A 157 -13.04 -5.57 -0.83
N ALA A 158 -13.34 -4.69 -1.78
CA ALA A 158 -14.50 -3.81 -1.70
C ALA A 158 -15.78 -4.63 -1.49
N GLU A 159 -16.02 -5.65 -2.31
CA GLU A 159 -17.14 -6.58 -2.15
C GLU A 159 -17.10 -7.29 -0.78
N TYR A 160 -15.95 -7.85 -0.40
CA TYR A 160 -15.79 -8.59 0.87
C TYR A 160 -16.08 -7.73 2.11
N TYR A 161 -15.71 -6.45 2.07
CA TYR A 161 -15.92 -5.51 3.17
C TYR A 161 -17.24 -4.71 3.04
N GLY A 162 -18.07 -5.00 2.04
CA GLY A 162 -19.36 -4.33 1.84
C GLY A 162 -19.23 -2.86 1.40
N VAL A 163 -18.12 -2.51 0.75
CA VAL A 163 -17.90 -1.18 0.16
C VAL A 163 -18.57 -1.14 -1.21
N VAL A 164 -19.46 -0.16 -1.39
CA VAL A 164 -20.12 0.09 -2.67
C VAL A 164 -19.29 1.12 -3.43
N ALA A 165 -18.60 0.70 -4.49
CA ALA A 165 -17.89 1.63 -5.37
C ALA A 165 -18.90 2.53 -6.11
N THR A 166 -18.65 3.83 -6.12
CA THR A 166 -19.46 4.81 -6.85
C THR A 166 -18.84 5.08 -8.23
N GLY A 167 -18.76 4.07 -9.10
CA GLY A 167 -18.16 4.20 -10.43
C GLY A 167 -17.72 2.87 -11.02
N GLU A 168 -17.26 2.90 -12.27
CA GLU A 168 -16.47 1.80 -12.84
C GLU A 168 -15.07 1.86 -12.19
N LEU A 169 -14.63 0.74 -11.60
CA LEU A 169 -13.25 0.57 -11.15
C LEU A 169 -12.31 0.70 -12.36
N HIS A 170 -11.05 1.06 -12.14
CA HIS A 170 -10.01 1.34 -13.16
C HIS A 170 -9.90 2.78 -13.66
N ALA A 171 -10.61 3.72 -13.03
CA ALA A 171 -10.19 5.12 -13.02
C ALA A 171 -9.41 5.37 -11.73
N ALA A 172 -8.21 5.94 -11.81
CA ALA A 172 -7.32 6.09 -10.66
C ALA A 172 -7.99 6.76 -9.44
N ASP A 173 -8.81 7.79 -9.64
CA ASP A 173 -9.53 8.44 -8.54
C ASP A 173 -10.59 7.55 -7.89
N VAL A 174 -11.33 6.77 -8.70
CA VAL A 174 -12.32 5.78 -8.21
C VAL A 174 -11.63 4.68 -7.41
N ASP A 175 -10.48 4.20 -7.89
CA ASP A 175 -9.70 3.15 -7.23
C ASP A 175 -9.08 3.66 -5.93
N VAL A 176 -8.62 4.91 -5.87
CA VAL A 176 -8.18 5.55 -4.62
C VAL A 176 -9.33 5.68 -3.62
N ASP A 177 -10.50 6.16 -4.04
CA ASP A 177 -11.65 6.30 -3.15
C ASP A 177 -12.11 4.95 -2.58
N ALA A 178 -12.18 3.92 -3.44
CA ALA A 178 -12.47 2.56 -3.02
C ALA A 178 -11.40 2.01 -2.06
N THR A 179 -10.12 2.32 -2.28
CA THR A 179 -9.01 1.94 -1.40
C THR A 179 -9.17 2.55 -0.01
N LEU A 180 -9.51 3.84 0.08
CA LEU A 180 -9.76 4.54 1.35
C LEU A 180 -11.00 3.99 2.07
N ASP A 181 -12.06 3.64 1.32
CA ASP A 181 -13.26 3.04 1.91
C ASP A 181 -13.04 1.61 2.40
N VAL A 182 -12.26 0.80 1.66
CA VAL A 182 -11.81 -0.51 2.12
C VAL A 182 -10.99 -0.38 3.39
N LEU A 183 -10.06 0.59 3.44
CA LEU A 183 -9.27 0.84 4.65
C LEU A 183 -10.18 1.21 5.83
N ARG A 184 -11.17 2.07 5.62
CA ARG A 184 -12.15 2.46 6.64
C ARG A 184 -12.93 1.25 7.16
N ALA A 185 -13.44 0.40 6.28
CA ALA A 185 -14.18 -0.80 6.65
C ALA A 185 -13.27 -1.83 7.37
N LEU A 186 -12.03 -1.98 6.93
CA LEU A 186 -11.02 -2.83 7.55
C LEU A 186 -10.70 -2.36 8.96
N VAL A 187 -10.47 -1.05 9.18
CA VAL A 187 -10.30 -0.46 10.52
C VAL A 187 -11.56 -0.64 11.38
N GLY A 188 -12.76 -0.53 10.80
CA GLY A 188 -14.00 -0.81 11.52
C GLY A 188 -14.10 -2.26 12.02
N ARG A 189 -13.58 -3.22 11.25
CA ARG A 189 -13.52 -4.64 11.63
C ARG A 189 -12.39 -4.96 12.61
N PHE A 190 -11.26 -4.27 12.49
CA PHE A 190 -10.05 -4.44 13.31
C PHE A 190 -9.70 -3.11 14.00
N PRO A 191 -10.48 -2.68 15.01
CA PRO A 191 -10.37 -1.35 15.62
C PRO A 191 -9.02 -1.13 16.31
N GLU A 192 -8.30 -2.19 16.68
CA GLU A 192 -6.96 -2.10 17.27
C GLU A 192 -5.95 -1.41 16.34
N LEU A 193 -6.21 -1.36 15.02
CA LEU A 193 -5.36 -0.63 14.07
C LEU A 193 -5.34 0.88 14.34
N ALA A 194 -6.44 1.44 14.86
CA ALA A 194 -6.54 2.86 15.16
C ALA A 194 -5.65 3.27 16.35
N GLU A 195 -5.32 2.31 17.22
CA GLU A 195 -4.50 2.51 18.42
C GLU A 195 -2.99 2.41 18.14
N VAL A 196 -2.61 1.89 16.97
CA VAL A 196 -1.20 1.73 16.58
C VAL A 196 -0.67 3.06 16.02
N PRO A 197 0.42 3.62 16.57
CA PRO A 197 1.07 4.80 16.00
C PRO A 197 1.49 4.57 14.54
N LEU A 198 1.39 5.60 13.68
CA LEU A 198 1.66 5.48 12.23
C LEU A 198 3.04 4.88 11.89
N SER A 199 4.08 5.28 12.60
CA SER A 199 5.43 4.72 12.41
C SER A 199 5.47 3.23 12.69
N ALA A 200 4.83 2.80 13.78
CA ALA A 200 4.70 1.38 14.14
C ALA A 200 3.78 0.62 13.18
N MET A 201 2.75 1.28 12.62
CA MET A 201 1.90 0.69 11.58
C MET A 201 2.66 0.46 10.28
N HIS A 202 3.50 1.40 9.88
CA HIS A 202 4.36 1.27 8.72
C HIS A 202 5.37 0.10 8.90
N GLU A 203 6.08 0.04 10.03
CA GLU A 203 6.98 -1.08 10.34
C GLU A 203 6.24 -2.44 10.45
N ARG A 204 5.00 -2.43 10.96
CA ARG A 204 4.14 -3.63 10.98
C ARG A 204 3.88 -4.16 9.59
N GLN A 205 3.66 -3.29 8.61
CA GLN A 205 3.40 -3.68 7.22
C GLN A 205 4.66 -4.17 6.52
N ILE A 206 5.83 -3.55 6.73
CA ILE A 206 7.13 -4.07 6.25
C ILE A 206 7.30 -5.53 6.68
N ARG A 207 7.13 -5.81 7.98
CA ARG A 207 7.23 -7.17 8.52
C ARG A 207 6.16 -8.10 7.93
N ALA A 208 4.92 -7.66 7.86
CA ALA A 208 3.80 -8.48 7.40
C ALA A 208 3.97 -8.89 5.93
N HIS A 209 4.33 -7.95 5.07
CA HIS A 209 4.62 -8.20 3.66
C HIS A 209 5.80 -9.16 3.50
N HIS A 210 6.90 -8.91 4.21
CA HIS A 210 8.08 -9.79 4.17
C HIS A 210 7.75 -11.23 4.60
N MET A 211 6.97 -11.41 5.68
CA MET A 211 6.53 -12.72 6.14
C MET A 211 5.59 -13.41 5.14
N TRP A 212 4.67 -12.65 4.53
CA TRP A 212 3.78 -13.15 3.49
C TRP A 212 4.58 -13.63 2.27
N ALA A 213 5.47 -12.81 1.74
CA ALA A 213 6.27 -13.11 0.55
C ALA A 213 7.13 -14.37 0.78
N ARG A 214 7.81 -14.47 1.93
CA ARG A 214 8.58 -15.69 2.27
C ARG A 214 7.71 -16.94 2.33
N GLY A 215 6.53 -16.86 2.95
CA GLY A 215 5.59 -17.98 3.04
C GLY A 215 5.05 -18.38 1.67
N PHE A 216 4.70 -17.40 0.85
CA PHE A 216 4.20 -17.61 -0.50
C PHE A 216 5.26 -18.24 -1.41
N ASN A 217 6.49 -17.73 -1.37
CA ASN A 217 7.60 -18.26 -2.17
C ASN A 217 7.98 -19.69 -1.76
N ALA A 218 7.98 -19.99 -0.46
CA ALA A 218 8.17 -21.37 0.02
C ALA A 218 7.06 -22.31 -0.48
N TRP A 219 5.81 -21.84 -0.48
CA TRP A 219 4.69 -22.60 -1.02
C TRP A 219 4.80 -22.82 -2.54
N LEU A 220 5.25 -21.82 -3.31
CA LEU A 220 5.49 -21.97 -4.75
C LEU A 220 6.49 -23.09 -5.03
N VAL A 221 7.64 -23.07 -4.34
CA VAL A 221 8.69 -24.10 -4.46
C VAL A 221 8.16 -25.48 -4.05
N GLN A 222 7.47 -25.56 -2.91
CA GLN A 222 6.92 -26.82 -2.40
C GLN A 222 5.91 -27.46 -3.37
N ASN A 223 5.15 -26.65 -4.11
CA ASN A 223 4.12 -27.12 -5.03
C ASN A 223 4.58 -27.15 -6.51
N GLY A 224 5.87 -26.88 -6.77
CA GLY A 224 6.46 -26.97 -8.11
C GLY A 224 5.95 -25.93 -9.11
N TYR A 225 5.49 -24.77 -8.64
CA TYR A 225 5.07 -23.69 -9.54
C TYR A 225 6.28 -22.97 -10.13
N ASP A 226 6.38 -22.97 -11.45
CA ASP A 226 7.39 -22.23 -12.20
C ASP A 226 6.89 -20.81 -12.52
N ARG A 227 7.13 -19.88 -11.59
CA ARG A 227 6.83 -18.46 -11.75
C ARG A 227 7.80 -17.61 -10.93
N PRO A 228 7.98 -16.32 -11.29
CA PRO A 228 8.80 -15.41 -10.48
C PRO A 228 8.33 -15.37 -9.02
N PRO A 229 9.26 -15.35 -8.05
CA PRO A 229 8.92 -15.19 -6.65
C PRO A 229 8.30 -13.82 -6.40
N ALA A 230 7.49 -13.71 -5.35
CA ALA A 230 7.07 -12.41 -4.85
C ALA A 230 8.26 -11.69 -4.20
N ASP A 231 8.41 -10.40 -4.47
CA ASP A 231 9.38 -9.54 -3.78
C ASP A 231 9.03 -9.47 -2.29
N GLY A 232 10.04 -9.60 -1.43
CA GLY A 232 9.92 -9.53 0.03
C GLY A 232 10.00 -8.12 0.60
N SER A 233 10.17 -7.12 -0.25
CA SER A 233 10.41 -5.72 0.10
C SER A 233 9.12 -4.90 0.01
N TRP A 234 8.98 -3.97 0.95
CA TRP A 234 7.89 -3.00 1.02
C TRP A 234 8.41 -1.82 1.87
N PRO A 235 8.03 -0.56 1.58
CA PRO A 235 7.07 -0.12 0.56
C PRO A 235 7.68 0.06 -0.83
N LEU A 236 8.97 -0.19 -1.01
CA LEU A 236 9.63 -0.13 -2.32
C LEU A 236 10.21 -1.51 -2.68
N GLN A 237 10.32 -1.77 -3.98
CA GLN A 237 10.90 -2.98 -4.55
C GLN A 237 12.05 -2.65 -5.52
N GLY A 238 12.75 -3.67 -6.02
CA GLY A 238 13.86 -3.48 -6.98
C GLY A 238 15.02 -2.68 -6.41
N ASP A 239 15.59 -1.77 -7.20
CA ASP A 239 16.79 -0.98 -6.83
C ASP A 239 16.54 -0.01 -5.67
N TYR A 240 15.27 0.31 -5.39
CA TYR A 240 14.85 1.18 -4.30
C TYR A 240 14.36 0.42 -3.07
N ALA A 241 14.43 -0.92 -3.08
CA ALA A 241 14.05 -1.75 -1.96
C ALA A 241 14.85 -1.40 -0.69
N LEU A 242 14.20 -1.58 0.47
CA LEU A 242 14.91 -1.54 1.74
C LEU A 242 15.94 -2.68 1.78
N GLY A 243 17.16 -2.37 2.24
CA GLY A 243 18.20 -3.38 2.42
C GLY A 243 17.75 -4.51 3.36
N GLU A 244 18.14 -5.74 3.06
CA GLU A 244 17.75 -6.93 3.82
C GLU A 244 18.08 -6.81 5.32
N GLU A 245 19.19 -6.14 5.66
CA GLU A 245 19.61 -5.89 7.05
C GLU A 245 18.60 -5.01 7.81
N ILE A 246 18.06 -3.97 7.15
CA ILE A 246 17.05 -3.08 7.73
C ILE A 246 15.75 -3.87 7.98
N ILE A 247 15.33 -4.67 7.01
CA ILE A 247 14.14 -5.52 7.15
C ILE A 247 14.34 -6.53 8.29
N ALA A 248 15.51 -7.16 8.37
CA ALA A 248 15.85 -8.10 9.42
C ALA A 248 15.83 -7.45 10.81
N ASP A 249 16.35 -6.24 10.95
CA ASP A 249 16.29 -5.46 12.19
C ASP A 249 14.85 -5.16 12.60
N ILE A 250 14.01 -4.66 11.68
CA ILE A 250 12.59 -4.39 11.95
C ILE A 250 11.87 -5.66 12.43
N VAL A 251 12.14 -6.80 11.78
CA VAL A 251 11.58 -8.10 12.17
C VAL A 251 12.08 -8.53 13.56
N ALA A 252 13.36 -8.34 13.86
CA ALA A 252 13.96 -8.71 15.14
C ALA A 252 13.43 -7.86 16.30
N ARG A 253 13.37 -6.52 16.13
CA ARG A 253 12.81 -5.58 17.11
C ARG A 253 11.36 -5.93 17.45
N ALA A 254 10.55 -6.24 16.44
CA ALA A 254 9.17 -6.64 16.64
C ALA A 254 9.03 -7.96 17.42
N ARG A 255 9.90 -8.95 17.15
CA ARG A 255 9.92 -10.22 17.90
C ARG A 255 10.30 -10.01 19.36
N ALA A 256 11.31 -9.17 19.62
CA ALA A 256 11.73 -8.83 20.98
C ALA A 256 10.60 -8.13 21.77
N ALA A 257 9.92 -7.16 21.15
CA ALA A 257 8.78 -6.47 21.76
C ALA A 257 7.62 -7.44 22.07
N ALA A 258 7.28 -8.34 21.16
CA ALA A 258 6.24 -9.34 21.38
C ALA A 258 6.61 -10.35 22.48
N ALA A 259 7.88 -10.71 22.60
CA ALA A 259 8.37 -11.57 23.67
C ALA A 259 8.25 -10.87 25.04
N ALA A 260 8.63 -9.59 25.13
CA ALA A 260 8.51 -8.81 26.37
C ALA A 260 7.05 -8.68 26.84
N GLN A 261 6.11 -8.41 25.92
CA GLN A 261 4.68 -8.33 26.26
C GLN A 261 4.11 -9.65 26.80
N ARG A 262 4.62 -10.80 26.36
CA ARG A 262 4.21 -12.12 26.89
C ARG A 262 4.76 -12.41 28.29
N VAL A 263 5.89 -11.80 28.65
CA VAL A 263 6.46 -11.91 30.00
C VAL A 263 5.65 -11.09 30.99
N ASP A 264 5.18 -9.90 30.60
CA ASP A 264 4.39 -9.02 31.47
C ASP A 264 2.92 -9.44 31.60
N HIS A 265 2.38 -10.20 30.64
CA HIS A 265 1.03 -10.76 30.68
C HIS A 265 1.03 -12.28 30.43
N PRO A 266 1.43 -13.09 31.44
CA PRO A 266 1.41 -14.55 31.31
C PRO A 266 -0.03 -15.03 31.10
N VAL A 267 -0.24 -15.85 30.06
CA VAL A 267 -1.53 -16.52 29.82
C VAL A 267 -1.81 -17.45 31.00
N PRO A 268 -2.96 -17.35 31.69
CA PRO A 268 -3.26 -18.24 32.80
C PRO A 268 -3.37 -19.68 32.29
N VAL A 269 -2.55 -20.56 32.86
CA VAL A 269 -2.61 -22.00 32.57
C VAL A 269 -3.93 -22.52 33.13
N ALA A 270 -4.79 -23.05 32.25
CA ALA A 270 -6.04 -23.67 32.67
C ALA A 270 -5.76 -24.88 33.57
N SER A 271 -6.02 -24.73 34.87
CA SER A 271 -5.99 -25.82 35.84
C SER A 271 -7.09 -26.83 35.49
N ALA A 272 -6.71 -28.01 35.02
CA ALA A 272 -7.61 -29.15 34.86
C ALA A 272 -8.11 -29.61 36.24
N ALA A 273 -9.33 -29.22 36.59
CA ALA A 273 -10.02 -29.77 37.75
C ALA A 273 -10.45 -31.21 37.42
N VAL A 274 -9.78 -32.18 38.06
CA VAL A 274 -10.20 -33.58 38.09
C VAL A 274 -11.47 -33.68 38.92
N ALA A 275 -12.59 -34.02 38.28
CA ALA A 275 -13.84 -34.33 38.97
C ALA A 275 -13.72 -35.70 39.63
N HIS A 276 -13.69 -35.73 40.97
CA HIS A 276 -13.96 -36.95 41.73
C HIS A 276 -15.47 -37.09 41.92
N ALA A 277 -16.00 -38.24 41.46
CA ALA A 277 -17.35 -38.70 41.73
C ALA A 277 -17.53 -39.03 43.22
N GLY A 278 -18.68 -38.65 43.75
CA GLY A 278 -19.24 -39.04 45.04
C GLY A 278 -20.74 -38.78 45.03
#